data_AF-A0A454HM32-F1
#
_entry.id   AF-A0A454HM32-F1
#
_cell.length_a   1.000
_cell.length_b   1.000
_cell.length_c   1.000
_cell.angle_alpha   90.00
_cell.angle_beta   90.00
_cell.angle_gamma   90.00
#
_symmetry.space_group_name_H-M   'P 1'
#
loop_
_entity.id
_entity.type
_entity.pdbx_description
1 polymer ?
#
loop_
_entity_poly.entity_id
_entity_poly.type
_entity_poly.pdbx_seq_one_letter_code
_entity_poly.pdbx_strand_id
1 'polypeptide(L)'
;MKKLNYTEDLLRVIFFWIGIFFFVSGVLSFLGILKPAVNSGIQNPDMLGTVFSITGVLMCIISAALGIYTAKLDKLHLQLIENGTKVKGLVEKIYLQKYTRYRRQIPYRILYSFTYHDKVYYHRSRLVWEKPNLKKGDLITVYVNNLGKSTVYNCNEAV
;
A
#
# COMPACT_ATOMS: atom_id res chain seq x y z
N MET A 1 -1.25 10.50 11.49
CA MET A 1 -1.45 9.55 10.37
C MET A 1 -2.60 8.62 10.70
N LYS A 2 -3.55 8.44 9.77
CA LYS A 2 -4.63 7.44 9.85
C LYS A 2 -4.04 6.02 9.86
N LYS A 3 -4.77 5.04 10.41
CA LYS A 3 -4.38 3.62 10.35
C LYS A 3 -4.29 3.20 8.87
N LEU A 4 -3.20 2.56 8.47
CA LEU A 4 -2.95 2.22 7.07
C LEU A 4 -3.73 0.96 6.70
N ASN A 5 -4.54 1.01 5.65
CA ASN A 5 -5.29 -0.17 5.19
C ASN A 5 -4.47 -1.02 4.21
N TYR A 6 -3.49 -0.38 3.56
CA TYR A 6 -2.70 -0.92 2.48
C TYR A 6 -1.21 -0.61 2.67
N THR A 7 -0.36 -1.49 2.13
CA THR A 7 1.09 -1.27 2.06
C THR A 7 1.46 -0.11 1.13
N GLU A 8 0.62 0.10 0.12
CA GLU A 8 0.71 1.10 -0.91
C GLU A 8 0.52 2.51 -0.33
N ASP A 9 -0.30 2.67 0.71
CA ASP A 9 -0.42 3.94 1.45
C ASP A 9 0.87 4.31 2.17
N LEU A 10 1.59 3.32 2.72
CA LEU A 10 2.88 3.54 3.38
C LEU A 10 3.93 3.96 2.35
N LEU A 11 3.99 3.27 1.21
CA LEU A 11 4.87 3.63 0.10
C LEU A 11 4.57 5.04 -0.40
N ARG A 12 3.29 5.41 -0.59
CA ARG A 12 2.89 6.77 -0.98
C ARG A 12 3.49 7.82 -0.05
N VAL A 13 3.36 7.63 1.26
CA VAL A 13 3.88 8.58 2.26
C VAL A 13 5.41 8.65 2.21
N ILE A 14 6.10 7.51 2.08
CA ILE A 14 7.57 7.49 1.96
C ILE A 14 8.03 8.22 0.71
N PHE A 15 7.48 7.86 -0.46
CA PHE A 15 7.83 8.50 -1.74
C PHE A 15 7.52 10.00 -1.73
N PHE A 16 6.45 10.41 -1.07
CA PHE A 16 6.11 11.83 -0.92
C PHE A 16 7.17 12.59 -0.12
N TRP A 17 7.57 12.08 1.05
CA TRP A 17 8.58 12.74 1.88
C TRP A 17 9.96 12.75 1.22
N ILE A 18 10.35 11.66 0.57
CA ILE A 18 11.59 11.60 -0.21
C ILE A 18 11.53 12.61 -1.37
N GLY A 19 10.40 12.68 -2.09
CA GLY A 19 10.21 13.62 -3.19
C GLY A 19 10.34 15.09 -2.74
N ILE A 20 9.71 15.45 -1.61
CA ILE A 20 9.86 16.79 -1.00
C ILE A 20 11.32 17.06 -0.65
N PHE A 21 12.00 16.11 -0.02
CA PHE A 21 13.40 16.27 0.36
C PHE A 21 14.30 16.56 -0.85
N PHE A 22 14.13 15.82 -1.95
CA PHE A 22 14.87 16.05 -3.19
C PHE A 22 14.50 17.39 -3.84
N PHE A 23 13.23 17.77 -3.83
CA PHE A 23 12.77 19.05 -4.35
C PHE A 23 13.37 20.24 -3.59
N VAL A 24 13.32 20.21 -2.25
CA VAL A 24 13.93 21.24 -1.39
C VAL A 24 15.45 21.29 -1.61
N SER A 25 16.11 20.14 -1.71
CA SER A 25 17.54 20.07 -1.99
C SER A 25 17.89 20.66 -3.37
N GLY A 26 17.04 20.48 -4.37
CA GLY A 26 17.17 21.11 -5.69
C GLY A 26 17.10 22.64 -5.61
N VAL A 27 16.10 23.18 -4.91
CA VAL A 27 15.96 24.62 -4.69
C VAL A 27 17.15 25.20 -3.92
N LEU A 28 17.62 24.52 -2.88
CA LEU A 28 18.81 24.94 -2.12
C LEU A 28 20.09 24.93 -2.97
N SER A 29 20.19 24.05 -3.96
CA SER A 29 21.30 24.02 -4.91
C SER A 29 21.28 25.25 -5.82
N PHE A 30 20.11 25.65 -6.33
CA PHE A 30 19.95 26.86 -7.14
C PHE A 30 20.22 28.15 -6.35
N LEU A 31 19.93 28.16 -5.05
CA LEU A 31 20.26 29.27 -4.15
C LEU A 31 21.75 29.32 -3.78
N GLY A 32 22.58 28.39 -4.27
CA GLY A 32 24.02 28.33 -3.99
C GLY A 32 24.38 27.88 -2.57
N ILE A 33 23.39 27.43 -1.79
CA ILE A 33 23.58 26.92 -0.42
C ILE A 33 24.13 25.49 -0.48
N LEU A 34 23.60 24.66 -1.38
CA LEU A 34 24.10 23.31 -1.62
C LEU A 34 25.18 23.36 -2.70
N LYS A 35 26.44 23.10 -2.32
CA LYS A 35 27.56 23.01 -3.25
C LYS A 35 27.85 21.56 -3.63
N PRO A 36 28.28 21.29 -4.87
CA PRO A 36 28.64 19.95 -5.30
C PRO A 36 29.85 19.43 -4.50
N ALA A 37 29.80 18.17 -4.10
CA ALA A 37 30.89 17.53 -3.38
C ALA A 37 32.10 17.35 -4.30
N VAL A 38 33.31 17.40 -3.73
CA VAL A 38 34.59 17.34 -4.46
C VAL A 38 34.74 16.08 -5.32
N ASN A 39 34.08 14.98 -4.91
CA ASN A 39 34.07 13.68 -5.61
C ASN A 39 32.77 13.42 -6.40
N SER A 40 31.94 14.44 -6.62
CA SER A 40 30.68 14.27 -7.36
C SER A 40 30.90 14.30 -8.86
N GLY A 41 30.15 13.49 -9.60
CA GLY A 41 30.19 13.48 -11.07
C GLY A 41 29.59 14.74 -11.71
N ILE A 42 28.96 15.62 -10.93
CA ILE A 42 28.31 16.85 -11.36
C ILE A 42 28.91 18.01 -10.58
N GLN A 43 29.88 18.71 -11.19
CA GLN A 43 30.56 19.85 -10.56
C GLN A 43 29.80 21.18 -10.75
N ASN A 44 28.78 21.21 -11.61
CA ASN A 44 27.96 22.40 -11.85
C ASN A 44 26.76 22.43 -10.88
N PRO A 45 26.62 23.47 -10.04
CA PRO A 45 25.55 23.57 -9.03
C PRO A 45 24.16 23.64 -9.65
N ASP A 46 24.02 24.27 -10.83
CA ASP A 46 22.75 24.37 -11.55
C ASP A 46 22.32 23.01 -12.12
N MET A 47 23.29 22.21 -12.60
CA MET A 47 23.03 20.87 -13.11
C MET A 47 22.66 19.91 -11.97
N LEU A 48 23.30 20.05 -10.81
CA LEU A 48 22.95 19.32 -9.59
C LEU A 48 21.51 19.67 -9.13
N GLY A 49 21.19 20.96 -9.08
CA GLY A 49 19.85 21.45 -8.71
C GLY A 49 18.76 20.96 -9.66
N THR A 50 19.05 20.93 -10.96
CA THR A 50 18.13 20.40 -11.99
C THR A 50 17.85 18.91 -11.78
N VAL A 51 18.90 18.10 -11.58
CA VAL A 51 18.75 16.64 -11.36
C VAL A 51 17.96 16.34 -10.10
N PHE A 52 18.24 17.03 -8.99
CA PHE A 52 17.48 16.86 -7.74
C PHE A 52 16.03 17.29 -7.89
N SER A 53 15.75 18.38 -8.59
CA SER A 53 14.39 18.86 -8.84
C SER A 53 13.59 17.89 -9.69
N ILE A 54 14.15 17.40 -10.80
CA ILE A 54 13.49 16.41 -11.68
C ILE A 54 13.19 15.12 -10.92
N THR A 55 14.16 14.64 -10.14
CA THR A 55 14.00 13.41 -9.34
C THR A 55 12.92 13.59 -8.26
N GLY A 56 12.88 14.74 -7.59
CA GLY A 56 11.85 15.08 -6.62
C GLY A 56 10.44 15.07 -7.23
N VAL A 57 10.27 15.70 -8.41
CA VAL A 57 8.99 15.73 -9.12
C VAL A 57 8.56 14.32 -9.54
N LEU A 58 9.46 13.51 -10.09
CA LEU A 58 9.14 12.13 -10.48
C LEU A 58 8.65 11.29 -9.30
N MET A 59 9.31 11.38 -8.15
CA MET A 59 8.91 10.69 -6.92
C MET A 59 7.52 11.15 -6.42
N CYS A 60 7.21 12.44 -6.53
CA CYS A 60 5.89 12.98 -6.21
C CYS A 60 4.80 12.46 -7.16
N ILE A 61 5.09 12.30 -8.46
CA ILE A 61 4.15 11.71 -9.44
C ILE A 61 3.83 10.26 -9.08
N ILE A 62 4.85 9.46 -8.75
CA ILE A 62 4.66 8.06 -8.31
C ILE A 62 3.78 8.01 -7.05
N SER A 63 4.03 8.91 -6.10
CA SER A 63 3.21 9.04 -4.89
C SER A 63 1.74 9.34 -5.22
N ALA A 64 1.48 10.29 -6.13
CA ALA A 64 0.12 10.62 -6.56
C ALA A 64 -0.59 9.42 -7.22
N ALA A 65 0.11 8.69 -8.09
CA ALA A 65 -0.43 7.48 -8.74
C ALA A 65 -0.80 6.39 -7.71
N LEU A 66 0.04 6.15 -6.71
CA LEU A 66 -0.27 5.24 -5.60
C LEU A 66 -1.49 5.72 -4.79
N GLY A 67 -1.65 7.04 -4.63
CA GLY A 67 -2.84 7.64 -4.00
C GLY A 67 -4.13 7.36 -4.75
N ILE A 68 -4.13 7.51 -6.07
CA ILE A 68 -5.30 7.20 -6.91
C ILE A 68 -5.60 5.70 -6.87
N TYR A 69 -4.56 4.86 -6.90
CA TYR A 69 -4.71 3.41 -6.83
C TYR A 69 -5.34 2.94 -5.52
N THR A 70 -4.87 3.45 -4.37
CA THR A 70 -5.43 3.13 -3.05
C THR A 70 -6.88 3.60 -2.92
N ALA A 71 -7.22 4.79 -3.42
CA ALA A 71 -8.60 5.28 -3.44
C ALA A 71 -9.52 4.38 -4.29
N LYS A 72 -9.03 3.89 -5.43
CA LYS A 72 -9.76 2.93 -6.27
C LYS A 72 -10.00 1.61 -5.56
N LEU A 73 -9.02 1.11 -4.79
CA LEU A 73 -9.16 -0.09 -3.97
C LEU A 73 -10.16 0.11 -2.81
N ASP A 74 -10.20 1.29 -2.20
CA ASP A 74 -11.19 1.63 -1.18
C ASP A 74 -12.60 1.67 -1.73
N LYS A 75 -12.80 2.31 -2.89
CA LYS A 75 -14.09 2.33 -3.57
C LYS A 75 -14.55 0.91 -3.93
N LEU A 76 -13.64 0.09 -4.46
CA LEU A 76 -13.92 -1.30 -4.79
C LEU A 76 -14.36 -2.11 -3.56
N HIS A 77 -13.67 -1.94 -2.42
CA HIS A 77 -14.01 -2.66 -1.20
C HIS A 77 -15.40 -2.32 -0.69
N LEU A 78 -15.77 -1.04 -0.65
CA LEU A 78 -17.11 -0.62 -0.25
C LEU A 78 -18.17 -1.21 -1.18
N GLN A 79 -17.93 -1.16 -2.49
CA GLN A 79 -18.82 -1.76 -3.48
C GLN A 79 -18.97 -3.28 -3.32
N LEU A 80 -17.88 -3.97 -2.96
CA LEU A 80 -17.91 -5.41 -2.71
C LEU A 80 -18.68 -5.75 -1.43
N ILE A 81 -18.58 -4.94 -0.38
CA ILE A 81 -19.32 -5.18 0.86
C ILE A 81 -20.82 -4.99 0.64
N GLU A 82 -21.19 -3.95 -0.11
CA GLU A 82 -22.58 -3.58 -0.34
C GLU A 82 -23.28 -4.52 -1.34
N ASN A 83 -22.62 -4.80 -2.47
CA ASN A 83 -23.23 -5.49 -3.61
C ASN A 83 -22.59 -6.84 -3.95
N GLY A 84 -21.55 -7.25 -3.24
CA GLY A 84 -20.83 -8.49 -3.52
C GLY A 84 -21.60 -9.74 -3.11
N THR A 85 -21.43 -10.81 -3.89
CA THR A 85 -21.93 -12.13 -3.53
C THR A 85 -21.09 -12.69 -2.39
N LYS A 86 -21.76 -13.22 -1.35
CA LYS A 86 -21.09 -13.83 -0.21
C LYS A 86 -20.72 -15.28 -0.55
N VAL A 87 -19.43 -15.57 -0.50
CA VAL A 87 -18.87 -16.90 -0.79
C VAL A 87 -18.03 -17.34 0.40
N LYS A 88 -18.01 -18.65 0.67
CA LYS A 88 -17.12 -19.22 1.68
C LYS A 88 -15.70 -19.29 1.13
N GLY A 89 -14.75 -18.66 1.80
CA GLY A 89 -13.33 -18.78 1.53
C GLY A 89 -12.62 -19.57 2.61
N LEU A 90 -11.51 -20.21 2.26
CA LEU A 90 -10.66 -20.97 3.17
C LEU A 90 -9.39 -20.17 3.49
N VAL A 91 -9.03 -20.13 4.78
CA VAL A 91 -7.81 -19.46 5.23
C VAL A 91 -6.59 -20.34 5.01
N GLU A 92 -5.74 -19.95 4.07
CA GLU A 92 -4.51 -20.67 3.73
C GLU A 92 -3.39 -20.38 4.73
N LYS A 93 -3.22 -19.09 5.05
CA LYS A 93 -2.11 -18.64 5.91
C LYS A 93 -2.43 -17.29 6.53
N ILE A 94 -2.06 -17.15 7.79
CA ILE A 94 -2.08 -15.88 8.51
C ILE A 94 -0.63 -15.56 8.85
N TYR A 95 -0.17 -14.36 8.51
CA TYR A 95 1.18 -13.92 8.85
C TYR A 95 1.19 -12.48 9.34
N LEU A 96 2.17 -12.20 10.20
CA LEU A 96 2.48 -10.85 10.68
C LEU A 96 3.33 -10.13 9.66
N GLN A 97 2.93 -8.91 9.30
CA GLN A 97 3.70 -8.08 8.40
C GLN A 97 4.74 -7.26 9.17
N LYS A 98 5.84 -7.92 9.57
CA LYS A 98 6.89 -7.41 10.47
C LYS A 98 7.42 -6.02 10.13
N TYR A 99 7.56 -5.71 8.83
CA TYR A 99 8.13 -4.46 8.35
C TYR A 99 7.17 -3.25 8.40
N THR A 100 5.86 -3.51 8.49
CA THR A 100 4.86 -2.46 8.60
C THR A 100 4.51 -2.31 10.07
N ARG A 101 5.06 -1.29 10.74
CA ARG A 101 4.75 -1.01 12.14
C ARG A 101 4.06 0.34 12.27
N TYR A 102 2.92 0.37 12.96
CA TYR A 102 2.27 1.61 13.33
C TYR A 102 2.13 1.68 14.85
N ARG A 103 2.76 2.68 15.46
CA ARG A 103 2.95 2.79 16.91
C ARG A 103 3.57 1.51 17.48
N ARG A 104 2.80 0.69 18.20
CA ARG A 104 3.23 -0.58 18.81
C ARG A 104 2.56 -1.81 18.19
N GLN A 105 1.71 -1.63 17.18
CA GLN A 105 0.97 -2.72 16.53
C GLN A 105 1.64 -3.09 15.20
N ILE A 106 1.65 -4.38 14.92
CA ILE A 106 2.06 -4.96 13.64
C ILE A 106 0.79 -5.56 13.04
N PRO A 107 0.42 -5.21 11.80
CA PRO A 107 -0.76 -5.75 11.17
C PRO A 107 -0.55 -7.19 10.75
N TYR A 108 -1.63 -7.95 10.80
CA TYR A 108 -1.79 -9.27 10.23
C TYR A 108 -2.27 -9.16 8.80
N ARG A 109 -1.91 -10.16 7.99
CA ARG A 109 -2.42 -10.34 6.64
C ARG A 109 -2.85 -11.78 6.46
N ILE A 110 -4.01 -11.95 5.87
CA ILE A 110 -4.65 -13.25 5.68
C ILE A 110 -4.57 -13.57 4.19
N LEU A 111 -3.97 -14.71 3.89
CA LEU A 111 -4.03 -15.35 2.60
C LEU A 111 -5.24 -16.29 2.61
N TYR A 112 -6.14 -16.12 1.66
CA TYR A 112 -7.33 -16.96 1.56
C TYR A 112 -7.55 -17.39 0.11
N SER A 113 -8.15 -18.56 -0.03
CA SER A 113 -8.61 -19.12 -1.29
C SER A 113 -10.13 -19.19 -1.29
N PHE A 114 -10.77 -19.01 -2.44
CA PHE A 114 -12.21 -19.21 -2.58
C PHE A 114 -12.54 -19.72 -3.98
N THR A 115 -13.62 -20.48 -4.10
CA THR A 115 -14.08 -21.00 -5.38
C THR A 115 -15.25 -20.16 -5.87
N TYR A 116 -15.17 -19.65 -7.09
CA TYR A 116 -16.23 -18.87 -7.73
C TYR A 116 -16.29 -19.24 -9.22
N HIS A 117 -17.47 -19.61 -9.74
CA HIS A 117 -17.66 -20.13 -11.11
C HIS A 117 -16.64 -21.22 -11.48
N ASP A 118 -16.52 -22.24 -10.63
CA ASP A 118 -15.61 -23.40 -10.79
C ASP A 118 -14.11 -23.04 -10.90
N LYS A 119 -13.72 -21.82 -10.53
CA LYS A 119 -12.34 -21.36 -10.48
C LYS A 119 -11.93 -21.04 -9.05
N VAL A 120 -10.73 -21.50 -8.67
CA VAL A 120 -10.13 -21.19 -7.38
C VAL A 120 -9.32 -19.91 -7.50
N TYR A 121 -9.64 -18.92 -6.68
CA TYR A 121 -8.96 -17.63 -6.63
C TYR A 121 -8.16 -17.52 -5.34
N TYR A 122 -6.92 -17.04 -5.44
CA TYR A 122 -6.05 -16.77 -4.29
C TYR A 122 -5.91 -15.27 -4.10
N HIS A 123 -6.32 -14.77 -2.93
CA HIS A 123 -6.30 -13.35 -2.64
C HIS A 123 -5.68 -13.06 -1.27
N ARG A 124 -5.27 -11.79 -1.10
CA ARG A 124 -4.71 -11.27 0.14
C ARG A 124 -5.68 -10.28 0.74
N SER A 125 -5.91 -10.38 2.03
CA SER A 125 -6.69 -9.39 2.78
C SER A 125 -6.00 -8.03 2.80
N ARG A 126 -6.78 -7.02 3.20
CA ARG A 126 -6.28 -5.75 3.73
C ARG A 126 -5.43 -5.97 4.98
N LEU A 127 -4.70 -4.94 5.39
CA LEU A 127 -3.96 -4.95 6.65
C LEU A 127 -4.95 -5.00 7.82
N VAL A 128 -4.95 -6.12 8.55
CA VAL A 128 -5.80 -6.34 9.73
C VAL A 128 -4.97 -6.01 10.96
N TRP A 129 -5.33 -4.97 11.68
CA TRP A 129 -4.52 -4.49 12.80
C TRP A 129 -4.82 -5.15 14.13
N GLU A 130 -6.01 -5.73 14.25
CA GLU A 130 -6.41 -6.54 15.39
C GLU A 130 -6.01 -7.98 15.14
N LYS A 131 -5.68 -8.71 16.20
CA LYS A 131 -5.33 -10.12 16.07
C LYS A 131 -6.58 -10.88 15.61
N PRO A 132 -6.57 -11.49 14.41
CA PRO A 132 -7.72 -12.27 13.96
C PRO A 132 -7.83 -13.54 14.79
N ASN A 133 -9.05 -13.92 15.18
CA ASN A 133 -9.35 -15.19 15.84
C ASN A 133 -9.47 -16.36 14.84
N LEU A 134 -8.64 -16.35 13.80
CA LEU A 134 -8.65 -17.33 12.73
C LEU A 134 -7.41 -18.22 12.79
N LYS A 135 -7.56 -19.46 12.33
CA LYS A 135 -6.51 -20.44 12.11
C LYS A 135 -6.49 -20.86 10.64
N LYS A 136 -5.41 -21.56 10.26
CA LYS A 136 -5.32 -22.17 8.93
C LYS A 136 -6.41 -23.23 8.79
N GLY A 137 -7.14 -23.19 7.69
CA GLY A 137 -8.27 -24.07 7.40
C GLY A 137 -9.64 -23.52 7.82
N ASP A 138 -9.69 -22.41 8.56
CA ASP A 138 -10.95 -21.79 8.95
C ASP A 138 -11.68 -21.20 7.73
N LEU A 139 -13.02 -21.22 7.80
CA LEU A 139 -13.88 -20.64 6.78
C LEU A 139 -14.18 -19.17 7.11
N ILE A 140 -14.07 -18.32 6.10
CA ILE A 140 -14.36 -16.89 6.20
C ILE A 140 -15.38 -16.47 5.14
N THR A 141 -16.17 -15.44 5.44
CA THR A 141 -17.03 -14.81 4.43
C THR A 141 -16.19 -13.92 3.53
N VAL A 142 -16.17 -14.25 2.23
CA VAL A 142 -15.54 -13.46 1.18
C VAL A 142 -16.62 -12.82 0.33
N TYR A 143 -16.52 -11.52 0.12
CA TYR A 143 -17.40 -10.77 -0.76
C TYR A 143 -16.77 -10.71 -2.15
N VAL A 144 -17.46 -11.24 -3.16
CA VAL A 144 -16.94 -11.39 -4.52
C VAL A 144 -17.81 -10.63 -5.51
N ASN A 145 -17.22 -10.10 -6.57
CA ASN A 145 -17.95 -9.56 -7.72
C ASN A 145 -17.78 -10.51 -8.93
N ASN A 146 -18.65 -10.39 -9.92
CA ASN A 146 -18.65 -11.12 -11.19
C ASN A 146 -17.31 -11.08 -11.95
N LEU A 147 -16.45 -10.10 -11.64
CA LEU A 147 -15.08 -9.98 -12.18
C LEU A 147 -14.03 -10.82 -11.43
N GLY A 148 -14.41 -11.61 -10.41
CA GLY A 148 -13.48 -12.40 -9.58
C GLY A 148 -12.68 -11.58 -8.56
N LYS A 149 -12.98 -10.28 -8.42
CA LYS A 149 -12.41 -9.44 -7.37
C LYS A 149 -13.07 -9.76 -6.04
N SER A 150 -12.29 -9.79 -4.97
CA SER A 150 -12.77 -10.17 -3.65
C SER A 150 -12.32 -9.26 -2.53
N THR A 151 -13.07 -9.26 -1.43
CA THR A 151 -12.66 -8.62 -0.19
C THR A 151 -13.21 -9.31 1.05
N VAL A 152 -12.61 -9.02 2.20
CA VAL A 152 -12.99 -9.53 3.51
C VAL A 152 -13.23 -8.33 4.42
N TYR A 153 -14.41 -8.27 5.05
CA TYR A 153 -14.84 -7.14 5.88
C TYR A 153 -14.56 -7.37 7.37
N ASN A 154 -14.97 -8.53 7.88
CA ASN A 154 -14.79 -8.89 9.28
C ASN A 154 -14.16 -10.27 9.39
N CYS A 155 -12.89 -10.32 9.78
CA CYS A 155 -12.16 -11.58 9.95
C CYS A 155 -12.48 -12.26 11.28
N ASN A 156 -13.27 -11.63 12.15
CA ASN A 156 -13.65 -12.18 13.46
C ASN A 156 -15.08 -12.75 13.48
N GLU A 157 -15.85 -12.55 12.41
CA GLU A 157 -17.10 -13.30 12.18
C GLU A 157 -16.72 -14.62 11.52
N ALA A 158 -16.40 -15.62 12.34
CA ALA A 158 -16.43 -17.00 11.89
C ALA A 158 -17.89 -17.34 11.50
N VAL A 159 -18.06 -17.97 10.33
CA VAL A 159 -19.36 -18.45 9.83
C VAL A 159 -19.65 -19.83 10.37
#